data_AF-A0A353U2T9-F1
#
_entry.id   AF-A0A353U2T9-F1
#
_cell.length_a   1.000
_cell.length_b   1.000
_cell.length_c   1.000
_cell.angle_alpha   90.00
_cell.angle_beta   90.00
_cell.angle_gamma   90.00
#
_symmetry.space_group_name_H-M   'P 1'
#
loop_
_entity.id
_entity.type
_entity.pdbx_description
1 polymer ?
#
loop_
_entity_poly.entity_id
_entity_poly.type
_entity_poly.pdbx_seq_one_letter_code
_entity_poly.pdbx_strand_id
1 'polypeptide(L)'
;MELVYWLLFLLKKGGHTMNFTARLKRFRKSEHITQADLADMLGVSTSTVGTWEIGRSKPNVVMLKKMADLFNVSIEELYFGEGE
;
A
#
# COMPACT_ATOMS: atom_id res chain seq x y z
N MET A 1 17.15 -36.37 1.37
CA MET A 1 17.26 -35.44 0.23
C MET A 1 15.91 -34.86 -0.22
N GLU A 2 14.76 -35.49 0.03
CA GLU A 2 13.44 -34.89 -0.28
C GLU A 2 12.85 -34.05 0.88
N LEU A 3 12.93 -34.52 2.12
CA LEU A 3 12.27 -33.86 3.27
C LEU A 3 12.81 -32.45 3.60
N VAL A 4 14.09 -32.17 3.31
CA VAL A 4 14.70 -30.85 3.54
C VAL A 4 14.19 -29.83 2.52
N TYR A 5 13.93 -30.25 1.28
CA TYR A 5 13.34 -29.40 0.25
C TYR A 5 11.89 -29.06 0.56
N TRP A 6 11.11 -30.04 1.05
CA TRP A 6 9.75 -29.79 1.53
C TRP A 6 9.71 -28.90 2.76
N LEU A 7 10.66 -29.05 3.69
CA LEU A 7 10.77 -28.19 4.86
C LEU A 7 11.16 -26.75 4.48
N LEU A 8 12.11 -26.57 3.55
CA LEU A 8 12.46 -25.26 2.99
C LEU A 8 11.30 -24.64 2.19
N PHE A 9 10.49 -25.45 1.49
CA PHE A 9 9.27 -25.02 0.80
C PHE A 9 8.16 -24.61 1.79
N LEU A 10 8.00 -25.35 2.90
CA LEU A 10 7.05 -25.04 3.98
C LEU A 10 7.45 -23.78 4.76
N LEU A 11 8.75 -23.54 4.98
CA LEU A 11 9.27 -22.32 5.60
C LEU A 11 9.17 -21.07 4.68
N LYS A 12 8.88 -21.25 3.39
CA LYS A 12 8.80 -20.15 2.40
C LYS A 12 7.38 -19.62 2.15
N LYS A 13 6.33 -20.30 2.61
CA LYS A 13 4.94 -19.79 2.55
C LYS A 13 4.57 -19.01 3.80
N GLY A 14 5.27 -17.90 4.01
CA GLY A 14 4.97 -16.88 5.02
C GLY A 14 4.95 -15.49 4.39
N GLY A 15 4.38 -15.34 3.20
CA GLY A 15 4.21 -14.04 2.58
C GLY A 15 2.96 -13.38 3.12
N HIS A 16 3.09 -12.52 4.13
CA HIS A 16 2.03 -11.56 4.43
C HIS A 16 1.91 -10.62 3.22
N THR A 17 1.00 -10.91 2.30
CA THR A 17 0.61 -9.95 1.26
C THR A 17 0.10 -8.70 1.97
N MET A 18 0.82 -7.59 1.89
CA MET A 18 0.34 -6.32 2.45
C MET A 18 -0.94 -5.94 1.73
N ASN A 19 -1.98 -5.54 2.44
CA ASN A 19 -3.16 -4.99 1.78
C ASN A 19 -2.90 -3.54 1.31
N PHE A 20 -3.78 -2.99 0.46
CA PHE A 20 -3.70 -1.61 -0.04
C PHE A 20 -3.49 -0.59 1.09
N THR A 21 -4.18 -0.75 2.22
CA THR A 21 -4.14 0.23 3.32
C THR A 21 -2.77 0.29 3.97
N ALA A 22 -2.14 -0.88 4.18
CA ALA A 22 -0.76 -0.98 4.66
C ALA A 22 0.24 -0.43 3.64
N ARG A 23 0.04 -0.70 2.34
CA ARG A 23 0.87 -0.15 1.25
C ARG A 23 0.83 1.38 1.19
N LEU A 24 -0.36 1.97 1.18
CA LEU A 24 -0.54 3.42 1.19
C LEU A 24 0.20 4.05 2.36
N LYS A 25 0.01 3.49 3.56
CA LYS A 25 0.70 3.96 4.77
C LYS A 25 2.22 3.80 4.69
N ARG A 26 2.72 2.76 4.03
CA ARG A 26 4.15 2.55 3.80
C ARG A 26 4.73 3.62 2.88
N PHE A 27 4.12 3.86 1.71
CA PHE A 27 4.56 4.89 0.77
C PHE A 27 4.54 6.29 1.40
N ARG A 28 3.45 6.63 2.10
CA ARG A 28 3.39 7.91 2.83
C ARG A 28 4.53 8.06 3.84
N LYS A 29 4.87 6.99 4.55
CA LYS A 29 5.96 7.00 5.53
C LYS A 29 7.35 7.03 4.88
N SER A 30 7.54 6.44 3.70
CA SER A 30 8.82 6.52 2.98
C SER A 30 9.10 7.92 2.46
N GLU A 31 8.05 8.68 2.12
CA GLU A 31 8.16 10.11 1.78
C GLU A 31 8.32 11.02 3.02
N HIS A 32 8.34 10.47 4.24
CA HIS A 32 8.44 11.21 5.49
C HIS A 32 7.33 12.26 5.72
N ILE A 33 6.14 12.05 5.15
CA ILE A 33 5.01 12.97 5.28
C ILE A 33 3.92 12.46 6.23
N THR A 34 3.18 13.35 6.87
CA THR A 34 2.04 13.04 7.74
C THR A 34 0.76 12.75 6.93
N GLN A 35 -0.29 12.26 7.59
CA GLN A 35 -1.60 12.11 6.93
C GLN A 35 -2.19 13.45 6.50
N ALA A 36 -1.87 14.54 7.22
CA ALA A 36 -2.32 15.89 6.87
C ALA A 36 -1.60 16.38 5.61
N ASP A 37 -0.27 16.21 5.56
CA ASP A 37 0.52 16.58 4.38
C ASP A 37 0.05 15.85 3.11
N LEU A 38 -0.20 14.53 3.20
CA LEU A 38 -0.74 13.78 2.07
C LEU A 38 -2.14 14.27 1.68
N ALA A 39 -2.97 14.67 2.65
CA ALA A 39 -4.30 15.19 2.38
C ALA A 39 -4.23 16.54 1.64
N ASP A 40 -3.31 17.42 2.06
CA ASP A 40 -3.06 18.71 1.43
C ASP A 40 -2.57 18.53 -0.01
N MET A 41 -1.63 17.61 -0.25
CA MET A 41 -1.12 17.28 -1.59
C MET A 41 -2.22 16.73 -2.52
N LEU A 42 -3.17 15.96 -1.98
CA LEU A 42 -4.25 15.35 -2.77
C LEU A 42 -5.48 16.26 -2.92
N GLY A 43 -5.58 17.31 -2.10
CA GLY A 43 -6.73 18.21 -2.02
C GLY A 43 -7.95 17.55 -1.36
N VAL A 44 -7.74 16.79 -0.29
CA VAL A 44 -8.79 16.09 0.48
C VAL A 44 -8.64 16.39 1.97
N SER A 45 -9.58 15.92 2.81
CA SER A 45 -9.44 16.09 4.26
C SER A 45 -8.47 15.06 4.86
N THR A 46 -7.78 15.41 5.96
CA THR A 46 -6.94 14.48 6.73
C THR A 46 -7.72 13.23 7.16
N SER A 47 -9.01 13.40 7.49
CA SER A 47 -9.88 12.27 7.84
C SER A 47 -10.05 11.29 6.68
N THR A 48 -10.15 11.80 5.45
CA THR A 48 -10.27 10.99 4.23
C THR A 48 -9.05 10.07 4.09
N VAL A 49 -7.84 10.62 4.18
CA VAL A 49 -6.59 9.84 4.17
C VAL A 49 -6.57 8.82 5.32
N GLY A 50 -6.95 9.24 6.53
CA GLY A 50 -7.06 8.34 7.68
C GLY A 50 -7.99 7.15 7.42
N THR A 51 -9.15 7.38 6.80
CA THR A 51 -10.09 6.31 6.46
C THR A 51 -9.56 5.35 5.40
N TRP A 52 -8.74 5.82 4.46
CA TRP A 52 -8.06 4.96 3.48
C TRP A 52 -7.01 4.08 4.16
N GLU A 53 -6.19 4.62 5.07
CA GLU A 53 -5.13 3.86 5.75
C GLU A 53 -5.64 2.81 6.75
N ILE A 54 -6.89 2.91 7.20
CA ILE A 54 -7.54 1.90 8.05
C ILE A 54 -8.57 1.04 7.30
N GLY A 55 -8.76 1.26 5.99
CA GLY A 55 -9.67 0.48 5.15
C GLY A 55 -11.16 0.73 5.37
N ARG A 56 -11.53 1.86 6.00
CA ARG A 56 -12.95 2.25 6.19
C ARG A 56 -13.58 2.76 4.90
N SER A 57 -12.79 3.42 4.05
CA SER A 57 -13.23 3.87 2.73
C SER A 57 -12.15 3.57 1.69
N LYS A 58 -12.47 3.70 0.41
CA LYS A 58 -11.54 3.51 -0.70
C LYS A 58 -11.37 4.81 -1.48
N PRO A 59 -10.16 5.13 -1.95
CA PRO A 59 -9.95 6.22 -2.90
C PRO A 59 -10.62 5.88 -4.24
N ASN A 60 -11.07 6.90 -4.96
CA ASN A 60 -11.50 6.73 -6.35
C ASN A 60 -10.29 6.66 -7.30
N VAL A 61 -10.54 6.36 -8.57
CA VAL A 61 -9.50 6.22 -9.60
C VAL A 61 -8.66 7.49 -9.76
N VAL A 62 -9.26 8.67 -9.61
CA VAL A 62 -8.54 9.95 -9.69
C VAL A 62 -7.52 10.07 -8.56
N MET A 63 -7.91 9.73 -7.33
CA MET A 63 -7.01 9.75 -6.18
C MET A 63 -5.93 8.68 -6.28
N LEU A 64 -6.27 7.48 -6.77
CA LEU A 64 -5.29 6.43 -7.05
C LEU A 64 -4.23 6.90 -8.04
N LYS A 65 -4.64 7.56 -9.13
CA LYS A 65 -3.70 8.14 -10.10
C LYS A 65 -2.81 9.21 -9.47
N LYS A 66 -3.39 10.16 -8.73
CA LYS A 66 -2.60 11.20 -8.03
C LYS A 66 -1.57 10.61 -7.06
N MET A 67 -1.95 9.57 -6.31
CA MET A 67 -1.04 8.91 -5.38
C MET A 67 0.06 8.14 -6.12
N ALA A 68 -0.27 7.46 -7.22
CA ALA A 68 0.70 6.78 -8.07
C ALA A 68 1.73 7.77 -8.64
N ASP A 69 1.27 8.91 -9.16
CA ASP A 69 2.13 9.99 -9.65
C ASP A 69 3.00 10.59 -8.51
N LEU A 70 2.41 10.82 -7.33
CA LEU A 70 3.10 11.37 -6.15
C LEU A 70 4.23 10.47 -5.65
N PHE A 71 3.96 9.16 -5.57
CA PHE A 71 4.93 8.17 -5.07
C PHE A 71 5.83 7.59 -6.16
N ASN A 72 5.66 8.03 -7.42
CA ASN A 72 6.39 7.54 -8.59
C ASN A 72 6.31 6.00 -8.74
N VAL A 73 5.11 5.44 -8.59
CA VAL A 73 4.80 4.01 -8.74
C VAL A 73 3.61 3.81 -9.68
N SER A 74 3.36 2.58 -10.13
CA SER A 74 2.14 2.29 -10.88
C SER A 74 0.91 2.19 -9.96
N ILE A 75 -0.29 2.34 -10.53
CA ILE A 75 -1.54 2.09 -9.77
C ILE A 75 -1.59 0.64 -9.32
N GLU A 76 -1.07 -0.28 -10.13
CA GLU A 76 -1.00 -1.70 -9.83
C GLU A 76 -0.12 -1.98 -8.62
N GLU A 77 1.06 -1.36 -8.55
CA GLU A 77 1.97 -1.47 -7.41
C GLU A 77 1.35 -0.90 -6.13
N LEU A 78 0.68 0.25 -6.24
CA LEU A 78 -0.01 0.87 -5.12
C LEU A 78 -1.19 0.02 -4.62
N TYR A 79 -2.02 -0.49 -5.54
CA TYR A 79 -3.32 -1.07 -5.22
C TYR A 79 -3.30 -2.58 -5.03
N PHE A 80 -2.65 -3.34 -5.92
CA PHE A 80 -2.55 -4.81 -5.89
C PHE A 80 -1.21 -5.28 -5.27
N GLY A 81 -0.13 -4.54 -5.47
CA GLY A 81 1.21 -4.87 -4.99
C GLY A 81 1.93 -5.95 -5.79
N GLU A 82 3.20 -6.19 -5.47
CA GLU A 82 4.00 -7.21 -6.16
C GLU A 82 3.47 -8.63 -5.90
N GLY A 83 3.11 -9.35 -6.96
CA GLY A 83 2.76 -10.77 -6.92
C GLY A 83 1.29 -11.11 -6.70
N GLU A 84 0.37 -10.15 -6.83
CA GLU A 84 -1.08 -10.40 -7.03
C GLU A 84 -1.43 -10.56 -8.52
#